data_AF-A0A952K687-F1
#
_entry.id   AF-A0A952K687-F1
#
_cell.length_a   1.000
_cell.length_b   1.000
_cell.length_c   1.000
_cell.angle_alpha   90.00
_cell.angle_beta   90.00
_cell.angle_gamma   90.00
#
_symmetry.space_group_name_H-M   'P 1'
#
loop_
_entity.id
_entity.type
_entity.pdbx_description
1 polymer ?
#
loop_
_entity_poly.entity_id
_entity_poly.type
_entity_poly.pdbx_seq_one_letter_code
_entity_poly.pdbx_strand_id
1 'polypeptide(L)'
;TFVGVLQEAGSVEWVGNGVARLGMPLLVALLLCYVGGIVSAFASSTAILGATIPLAVPLLLAGEVSPIGVVVALAISSTIVDVCPLSTNDALVLANVQGEDRDRFYKQILKYSGLVVAIGPLLAWAALVLPGWL
;
A
#
# COMPACT_ATOMS: atom_id res chain seq x y z
N THR A 1 9.34 -19.02 -9.21
CA THR A 1 9.45 -17.54 -9.18
C THR A 1 8.77 -17.03 -7.92
N PHE A 2 8.96 -15.76 -7.51
CA PHE A 2 8.28 -15.21 -6.32
C PHE A 2 6.74 -15.35 -6.40
N VAL A 3 6.17 -15.11 -7.58
CA VAL A 3 4.74 -15.35 -7.87
C VAL A 3 4.34 -16.81 -7.61
N GLY A 4 5.18 -17.77 -8.01
CA GLY A 4 4.93 -19.20 -7.75
C GLY A 4 4.90 -19.53 -6.25
N VAL A 5 5.74 -18.89 -5.43
CA VAL A 5 5.70 -19.07 -3.96
C VAL A 5 4.41 -18.49 -3.37
N LEU A 6 3.95 -17.32 -3.85
CA LEU A 6 2.68 -16.74 -3.41
C LEU A 6 1.47 -17.61 -3.80
N GLN A 7 1.55 -18.28 -4.96
CA GLN A 7 0.54 -19.24 -5.41
C GLN A 7 0.54 -20.50 -4.53
N GLU A 8 1.71 -21.09 -4.29
CA GLU A 8 1.85 -22.31 -3.48
C GLU A 8 1.52 -22.08 -2.00
N ALA A 9 1.81 -20.89 -1.48
CA ALA A 9 1.38 -20.46 -0.14
C ALA A 9 -0.13 -20.19 -0.03
N GLY A 10 -0.86 -20.20 -1.14
CA GLY A 10 -2.31 -19.97 -1.16
C GLY A 10 -2.74 -18.51 -1.02
N SER A 11 -1.82 -17.55 -1.05
CA SER A 11 -2.14 -16.12 -0.88
C SER A 11 -3.02 -15.59 -2.02
N VAL A 12 -2.75 -16.01 -3.26
CA VAL A 12 -3.55 -15.63 -4.44
C VAL A 12 -4.96 -16.22 -4.36
N GLU A 13 -5.05 -17.50 -3.97
CA GLU A 13 -6.31 -18.21 -3.75
C GLU A 13 -7.14 -17.57 -2.64
N TRP A 14 -6.49 -17.12 -1.56
CA TRP A 14 -7.14 -16.45 -0.44
C TRP A 14 -7.75 -15.11 -0.85
N VAL A 15 -7.01 -14.28 -1.60
CA VAL A 15 -7.55 -13.01 -2.12
C VAL A 15 -8.68 -13.27 -3.11
N GLY A 16 -8.53 -14.24 -4.02
CA GLY A 16 -9.57 -14.63 -4.97
C GLY A 16 -10.87 -15.09 -4.29
N ASN A 17 -10.75 -15.95 -3.27
CA ASN A 17 -11.88 -16.36 -2.44
C ASN A 17 -12.49 -15.17 -1.67
N GLY A 18 -11.67 -14.23 -1.21
CA GLY A 18 -12.13 -12.98 -0.59
C GLY A 18 -12.99 -12.15 -1.54
N VAL A 19 -12.54 -11.96 -2.79
CA VAL A 19 -13.32 -11.27 -3.83
C VAL A 19 -14.65 -11.98 -4.07
N ALA A 20 -14.61 -13.30 -4.29
CA ALA A 20 -15.78 -14.10 -4.59
C ALA A 20 -16.80 -14.15 -3.44
N ARG A 21 -16.35 -14.17 -2.18
CA ARG A 21 -17.21 -14.24 -0.99
C ARG A 21 -17.76 -12.88 -0.56
N LEU A 22 -16.95 -11.83 -0.66
CA LEU A 22 -17.38 -10.49 -0.25
C LEU A 22 -18.34 -9.87 -1.28
N GLY A 23 -18.21 -10.23 -2.57
CA GLY A 23 -19.00 -9.59 -3.64
C GLY A 23 -18.78 -8.08 -3.72
N MET A 24 -17.66 -7.59 -3.16
CA MET A 24 -17.31 -6.17 -3.06
C MET A 24 -15.88 -5.92 -3.57
N PRO A 25 -15.64 -5.97 -4.89
CA PRO A 25 -14.31 -5.77 -5.49
C PRO A 25 -13.66 -4.45 -5.10
N LEU A 26 -14.46 -3.39 -4.96
CA LEU A 26 -14.00 -2.08 -4.49
C LEU A 26 -13.38 -2.15 -3.09
N LEU A 27 -13.96 -2.93 -2.17
CA LEU A 27 -13.43 -3.12 -0.83
C LEU A 27 -12.12 -3.91 -0.86
N VAL A 28 -12.03 -4.94 -1.71
CA VAL A 28 -10.78 -5.70 -1.86
C VAL A 28 -9.66 -4.82 -2.40
N ALA A 29 -9.96 -3.96 -3.39
CA ALA A 29 -9.00 -2.98 -3.90
C ALA A 29 -8.51 -2.04 -2.79
N LEU A 30 -9.41 -1.54 -1.94
CA LEU A 30 -9.07 -0.69 -0.80
C LEU A 30 -8.16 -1.42 0.19
N LEU A 31 -8.49 -2.67 0.54
CA LEU A 31 -7.68 -3.48 1.44
C LEU A 31 -6.28 -3.71 0.87
N LEU A 32 -6.15 -4.00 -0.42
CA LEU A 32 -4.85 -4.14 -1.07
C LEU A 32 -4.05 -2.82 -1.05
N CYS A 33 -4.72 -1.67 -1.21
CA CYS A 33 -4.08 -0.34 -1.06
C CYS A 33 -3.54 -0.14 0.36
N TYR A 34 -4.31 -0.51 1.38
CA TYR A 34 -3.87 -0.43 2.78
C TYR A 34 -2.76 -1.41 3.12
N VAL A 35 -2.81 -2.65 2.62
CA VAL A 35 -1.70 -3.60 2.75
C VAL A 35 -0.44 -3.03 2.11
N GLY A 36 -0.58 -2.46 0.90
CA GLY A 36 0.50 -1.75 0.23
C GLY A 36 1.08 -0.62 1.06
N GLY A 37 0.25 0.31 1.52
CA GLY A 37 0.71 1.48 2.28
C GLY A 37 1.24 1.17 3.68
N ILE A 38 0.59 0.27 4.44
CA ILE A 38 1.05 -0.05 5.79
C ILE A 38 2.36 -0.82 5.75
N VAL A 39 2.47 -1.84 4.89
CA VAL A 39 3.68 -2.67 4.84
C VAL A 39 4.84 -1.91 4.19
N SER A 40 4.57 -1.03 3.22
CA SER A 40 5.63 -0.23 2.58
C SER A 40 6.29 0.76 3.54
N ALA A 41 5.58 1.23 4.57
CA ALA A 41 6.22 2.03 5.63
C ALA A 41 7.36 1.31 6.37
N PHE A 42 7.50 -0.01 6.22
CA PHE A 42 8.54 -0.85 6.84
C PHE A 42 9.42 -1.58 5.83
N ALA A 43 9.14 -1.48 4.53
CA ALA A 43 9.74 -2.32 3.50
C ALA A 43 10.07 -1.49 2.25
N SER A 44 10.69 -2.12 1.25
CA SER A 44 10.92 -1.45 -0.03
C SER A 44 9.62 -1.36 -0.83
N SER A 45 9.24 -0.16 -1.27
CA SER A 45 8.07 0.10 -2.13
C SER A 45 8.06 -0.78 -3.39
N THR A 46 9.23 -1.08 -3.96
CA THR A 46 9.36 -2.01 -5.10
C THR A 46 9.03 -3.46 -4.74
N ALA A 47 9.43 -3.92 -3.54
CA ALA A 47 9.13 -5.27 -3.07
C ALA A 47 7.64 -5.43 -2.77
N ILE A 48 7.02 -4.39 -2.20
CA ILE A 48 5.58 -4.37 -1.94
C ILE A 48 4.78 -4.45 -3.23
N LEU A 49 5.11 -3.65 -4.25
CA LEU A 49 4.43 -3.75 -5.55
C LEU A 49 4.64 -5.12 -6.21
N GLY A 50 5.84 -5.70 -6.10
CA GLY A 50 6.11 -7.05 -6.56
C GLY A 50 5.25 -8.14 -5.89
N ALA A 51 4.74 -7.89 -4.69
CA ALA A 51 3.85 -8.79 -3.97
C ALA A 51 2.36 -8.47 -4.16
N THR A 52 1.97 -7.19 -4.12
CA THR A 52 0.57 -6.78 -4.18
C THR A 52 -0.02 -6.87 -5.58
N ILE A 53 0.77 -6.66 -6.64
CA ILE A 53 0.28 -6.74 -8.02
C ILE A 53 -0.18 -8.17 -8.37
N PRO A 54 0.60 -9.24 -8.11
CA PRO A 54 0.12 -10.62 -8.31
C PRO A 54 -1.14 -10.95 -7.49
N LEU A 55 -1.24 -10.42 -6.27
CA LEU A 55 -2.42 -10.60 -5.42
C LEU A 55 -3.66 -9.87 -5.94
N ALA A 56 -3.48 -8.78 -6.69
CA ALA A 56 -4.58 -8.07 -7.34
C ALA A 56 -5.09 -8.80 -8.60
N VAL A 57 -4.31 -9.72 -9.20
CA VAL A 57 -4.70 -10.38 -10.46
C VAL A 57 -6.11 -11.01 -10.41
N PRO A 58 -6.51 -11.80 -9.39
CA PRO A 58 -7.86 -12.36 -9.32
C PRO A 58 -8.96 -11.28 -9.31
N LEU A 59 -8.71 -10.17 -8.62
CA LEU A 59 -9.60 -9.01 -8.57
C LEU A 59 -9.71 -8.35 -9.95
N LEU A 60 -8.59 -8.20 -10.66
CA LEU A 60 -8.57 -7.58 -11.98
C LEU A 60 -9.25 -8.45 -13.04
N LEU A 61 -9.07 -9.77 -12.95
CA LEU A 61 -9.71 -10.73 -13.86
C LEU A 61 -11.22 -10.84 -13.65
N ALA A 62 -11.75 -10.48 -12.48
CA ALA A 62 -13.18 -10.39 -12.26
C ALA A 62 -13.86 -9.31 -13.12
N GLY A 63 -13.10 -8.31 -13.59
CA GLY A 63 -13.60 -7.29 -14.54
C GLY A 63 -14.50 -6.21 -13.93
N GLU A 64 -14.70 -6.22 -12.61
CA GLU A 64 -15.57 -5.25 -11.91
C GLU A 64 -14.87 -3.94 -11.53
N VAL A 65 -13.53 -3.89 -11.64
CA VAL A 65 -12.72 -2.70 -11.34
C VAL A 65 -11.68 -2.46 -12.42
N SER A 66 -11.32 -1.20 -12.65
CA SER A 66 -10.30 -0.81 -13.62
C SER A 66 -8.92 -1.36 -13.24
N PRO A 67 -8.27 -2.16 -14.13
CA PRO A 67 -6.90 -2.60 -13.90
C PRO A 67 -5.92 -1.44 -13.76
N ILE A 68 -6.09 -0.40 -14.56
CA ILE A 68 -5.22 0.78 -14.55
C ILE A 68 -5.42 1.53 -13.23
N GLY A 69 -6.67 1.80 -12.86
CA GLY A 69 -7.01 2.51 -11.62
C GLY A 69 -6.44 1.81 -10.37
N VAL A 70 -6.59 0.49 -10.29
CA VAL A 70 -6.07 -0.31 -9.17
C VAL A 70 -4.55 -0.31 -9.12
N VAL A 71 -3.86 -0.53 -10.25
CA VAL A 71 -2.39 -0.56 -10.27
C VAL A 71 -1.80 0.81 -9.92
N VAL A 72 -2.37 1.90 -10.44
CA VAL A 72 -1.92 3.25 -10.09
C VAL A 72 -2.20 3.57 -8.62
N ALA A 73 -3.38 3.19 -8.10
CA ALA A 73 -3.71 3.37 -6.68
C ALA A 73 -2.75 2.59 -5.78
N LEU A 74 -2.38 1.37 -6.14
CA LEU A 74 -1.39 0.57 -5.41
C LEU A 74 -0.01 1.23 -5.43
N ALA A 75 0.45 1.71 -6.59
CA ALA A 75 1.74 2.40 -6.73
C ALA A 75 1.82 3.66 -5.86
N ILE A 76 0.76 4.48 -5.85
CA ILE A 76 0.69 5.67 -4.99
C ILE A 76 0.64 5.25 -3.52
N SER A 77 -0.22 4.29 -3.17
CA SER A 77 -0.38 3.84 -1.79
C SER A 77 0.92 3.31 -1.19
N SER A 78 1.73 2.57 -1.96
CA SER A 78 3.01 2.05 -1.50
C SER A 78 4.11 3.11 -1.39
N THR A 79 4.05 4.19 -2.17
CA THR A 79 5.15 5.18 -2.22
C THR A 79 4.88 6.42 -1.37
N ILE A 80 3.61 6.84 -1.24
CA ILE A 80 3.26 8.05 -0.47
C ILE A 80 3.61 7.92 1.02
N VAL A 81 3.71 6.69 1.51
CA VAL A 81 4.04 6.35 2.90
C VAL A 81 5.53 6.35 3.22
N ASP A 82 6.40 6.60 2.23
CA ASP A 82 7.87 6.67 2.36
C ASP A 82 8.35 7.93 3.13
N VAL A 83 7.55 8.40 4.09
CA VAL A 83 7.85 9.52 5.01
C VAL A 83 8.03 9.02 6.45
N CYS A 84 8.21 7.71 6.60
CA CYS A 84 8.30 7.00 7.86
C CYS A 84 9.70 7.13 8.47
N PRO A 85 9.87 7.46 9.77
CA PRO A 85 11.19 7.58 10.40
C PRO A 85 11.96 6.24 10.47
N LEU A 86 11.33 5.15 10.03
CA LEU A 86 11.92 3.82 9.89
C LEU A 86 12.60 3.63 8.54
N SER A 87 12.36 4.51 7.57
CA SER A 87 13.06 4.52 6.29
C SER A 87 14.52 4.95 6.47
N THR A 88 15.43 4.42 5.65
CA THR A 88 16.85 4.79 5.71
C THR A 88 17.06 6.29 5.51
N ASN A 89 16.27 6.91 4.63
CA ASN A 89 16.39 8.34 4.32
C ASN A 89 15.95 9.20 5.51
N ASP A 90 14.82 8.88 6.15
CA ASP A 90 14.29 9.65 7.26
C ASP A 90 15.10 9.45 8.54
N ALA A 91 15.67 8.27 8.74
CA ALA A 91 16.61 8.01 9.84
C ALA A 91 17.87 8.89 9.74
N LEU A 92 18.38 9.13 8.52
CA LEU A 92 19.50 10.05 8.30
C LEU A 92 19.12 11.51 8.56
N VAL A 93 17.90 11.91 8.18
CA VAL A 93 17.37 13.25 8.47
C VAL A 93 17.25 13.46 9.98
N LEU A 94 16.68 12.48 10.70
CA LEU A 94 16.55 12.51 12.16
C LEU A 94 17.92 12.62 12.86
N ALA A 95 18.93 11.91 12.35
CA ALA A 95 20.29 11.92 12.91
C ALA A 95 21.00 13.28 12.74
N ASN A 96 20.69 14.01 11.66
CA ASN A 96 21.32 15.30 11.31
C ASN A 96 20.59 16.54 11.86
N VAL A 97 19.49 16.37 12.60
CA VAL A 97 18.80 17.51 13.25
C VAL A 97 19.76 18.23 14.21
N GLN A 98 19.90 19.55 14.02
CA GLN A 98 20.64 20.46 14.89
C GLN A 98 19.68 21.47 15.51
N GLY A 99 19.81 21.73 16.81
CA GLY A 99 19.04 22.78 17.51
C GLY A 99 17.62 22.39 17.95
N GLU A 100 17.13 21.19 17.60
CA GLU A 100 15.85 20.64 18.06
C GLU A 100 16.03 19.41 18.96
N ASP A 101 15.03 19.17 19.81
CA ASP A 101 14.92 17.95 20.60
C ASP A 101 14.57 16.77 19.69
N ARG A 102 15.52 15.84 19.54
CA ARG A 102 15.40 14.63 18.71
C ARG A 102 14.17 13.79 19.06
N ASP A 103 13.81 13.69 20.34
CA ASP A 103 12.67 12.88 20.77
C ASP A 103 11.34 13.51 20.36
N ARG A 104 11.28 14.85 20.38
CA ARG A 104 10.11 15.60 19.93
C ARG A 104 9.95 15.51 18.42
N PHE A 105 11.03 15.68 17.68
CA PHE A 105 11.04 15.58 16.22
C PHE A 105 10.68 14.16 15.75
N TYR A 106 11.24 13.12 16.39
CA TYR A 106 10.87 11.73 16.14
C TYR A 106 9.36 11.47 16.31
N LYS A 107 8.78 11.93 17.43
CA LYS A 107 7.34 11.79 17.69
C LYS A 107 6.48 12.56 16.68
N GLN A 108 6.97 13.67 16.15
CA GLN A 108 6.27 14.44 15.11
C GLN A 108 6.25 13.70 13.77
N ILE A 109 7.41 13.22 13.31
CA ILE A 109 7.48 12.43 12.06
C ILE A 109 6.66 11.15 12.20
N LEU A 110 6.72 10.46 13.35
CA LEU A 110 5.93 9.24 13.58
C LEU A 110 4.41 9.50 13.47
N LYS A 111 3.91 10.59 14.07
CA LYS A 111 2.50 10.99 13.95
C LYS A 111 2.13 11.36 12.52
N TYR A 112 3.00 12.09 11.83
CA TYR A 112 2.81 12.46 10.44
C TYR A 112 2.74 11.22 9.54
N SER A 113 3.64 10.27 9.74
CA SER A 113 3.68 8.99 9.02
C SER A 113 2.39 8.20 9.23
N GLY A 114 1.94 8.09 10.48
CA GLY A 114 0.67 7.42 10.79
C GLY A 114 -0.52 8.07 10.10
N LEU A 115 -0.56 9.41 10.02
CA LEU A 115 -1.60 10.13 9.30
C LEU A 115 -1.55 9.86 7.79
N VAL A 116 -0.36 9.87 7.20
CA VAL A 116 -0.17 9.62 5.76
C VAL A 116 -0.52 8.17 5.41
N VAL A 117 -0.14 7.19 6.24
CA VAL A 117 -0.52 5.77 6.06
C VAL A 117 -2.03 5.57 6.21
N ALA A 118 -2.69 6.31 7.09
CA ALA A 118 -4.14 6.22 7.26
C ALA A 118 -4.93 6.83 6.10
N ILE A 119 -4.49 8.00 5.61
CA ILE A 119 -5.26 8.81 4.65
C ILE A 119 -4.81 8.58 3.20
N GLY A 120 -3.51 8.42 2.95
CA GLY A 120 -2.93 8.31 1.60
C GLY A 120 -3.54 7.19 0.75
N PRO A 121 -3.54 5.94 1.23
CA PRO A 121 -4.17 4.83 0.52
C PRO A 121 -5.67 5.02 0.26
N LEU A 122 -6.38 5.62 1.23
CA LEU A 122 -7.81 5.91 1.10
C LEU A 122 -8.07 6.93 -0.01
N LEU A 123 -7.29 8.01 -0.06
CA LEU A 123 -7.41 9.03 -1.10
C LEU A 123 -7.04 8.50 -2.48
N ALA A 124 -5.97 7.70 -2.58
CA ALA A 124 -5.56 7.09 -3.85
C ALA A 124 -6.65 6.17 -4.39
N TRP A 125 -7.22 5.31 -3.54
CA TRP A 125 -8.35 4.45 -3.90
C TRP A 125 -9.60 5.26 -4.27
N ALA A 126 -9.96 6.27 -3.46
CA ALA A 126 -11.16 7.07 -3.67
C ALA A 126 -11.11 7.90 -4.95
N ALA A 127 -9.91 8.33 -5.36
CA ALA A 127 -9.72 9.10 -6.58
C ALA A 127 -9.58 8.24 -7.84
N LEU A 128 -9.01 7.03 -7.74
CA LEU A 128 -8.59 6.26 -8.93
C LEU A 128 -9.39 4.99 -9.15
N VAL A 129 -9.92 4.38 -8.08
CA VAL A 129 -10.63 3.10 -8.16
C VAL A 129 -12.13 3.32 -8.00
N LEU A 130 -12.54 4.08 -6.98
CA LEU A 130 -13.95 4.33 -6.68
C LEU A 130 -14.74 4.97 -7.84
N PRO A 131 -14.21 5.94 -8.62
CA PRO A 131 -14.98 6.58 -9.69
C PRO A 131 -15.09 5.72 -10.96
N GLY A 132 -14.23 4.71 -11.15
CA GLY A 132 -14.25 3.83 -12.33
C GLY A 132 -13.97 4.52 -13.68
N TRP A 133 -13.41 5.73 -13.67
CA TRP A 133 -13.18 6.57 -14.86
C TRP A 133 -11.90 6.27 -15.67
N LEU A 134 -11.06 5.36 -15.19
CA LEU A 134 -9.81 4.92 -15.82
C LEU A 134 -9.99 3.54 -16.42
#